data_AF-A0A1M3KSK7-F1
#
_entry.id   AF-A0A1M3KSK7-F1
#
_cell.length_a   1.000
_cell.length_b   1.000
_cell.length_c   1.000
_cell.angle_alpha   90.00
_cell.angle_beta   90.00
_cell.angle_gamma   90.00
#
_symmetry.space_group_name_H-M   'P 1'
#
loop_
_entity.id
_entity.type
_entity.pdbx_description
1 polymer ?
#
loop_
_entity_poly.entity_id
_entity_poly.type
_entity_poly.pdbx_seq_one_letter_code
_entity_poly.pdbx_strand_id
1 'polypeptide(L)'
;MRIFKAAAVALLLQTGISSVVQAQALNGNPLSDVRVRQAIAYAIDRNLITESVFAGFAVPADGLLPNGPFKSPNLDKYAYDPEKAKALLAEAGWDSSRALNMVYYYDDQITADLMAVLQAQLAEVGITLTYNLIVGDVAKTLNSIPEDPKGKSVVTWDMAYGARAAMVMQEYFNDYATGKASADGFPGSPELDALIADSNTATDPEVAKATLMKIDEYINANVLTLPLYYQQLQSVESNRLDRHGEPYGNDQFNYDWNVHNWTVTPDADGKAILYTNGAPLDYFEQPWVNLGLWAGNKFIWAHMLGSKPFLDGITGGDLAESYEMSDDGLTLTFTMRDGTKWHDGEPITVDDVTKSLIFSLKTPNLHGVIASVFNSIEGAAEYVAGTAETVSGITSDGNKVTIKFTKPNANTLIAFTQWGPFPMKYFEGVDPTLVQQAEFWQKPIGSGPFKVEEAKFGDFSSFVPFDDYYEGKPKIDQIIAWASSDGDVNMVKNASAHRIDFAVTKVVSDIEAIKALDFMRMTPLDIPYTRMVWFNQYDK
;
A
#
# COMPACT_ATOMS: atom_id res chain seq x y z
N MET A 1 -33.09 15.28 -18.14
CA MET A 1 -33.57 14.50 -19.31
C MET A 1 -32.33 13.90 -19.97
N ARG A 2 -31.70 12.87 -19.37
CA ARG A 2 -31.85 11.42 -19.63
C ARG A 2 -31.74 11.03 -21.11
N ILE A 3 -30.86 10.04 -21.35
CA ILE A 3 -30.50 9.36 -22.62
C ILE A 3 -29.35 10.06 -23.34
N PHE A 4 -28.08 9.72 -23.04
CA PHE A 4 -26.94 9.72 -23.99
C PHE A 4 -25.60 9.19 -23.40
N LYS A 5 -25.50 8.87 -22.09
CA LYS A 5 -24.26 8.36 -21.47
C LYS A 5 -24.14 6.83 -21.31
N ALA A 6 -24.80 6.03 -22.16
CA ALA A 6 -24.69 4.56 -22.12
C ALA A 6 -23.85 3.95 -23.26
N ALA A 7 -23.41 4.75 -24.24
CA ALA A 7 -22.78 4.22 -25.46
C ALA A 7 -21.25 4.01 -25.35
N ALA A 8 -20.55 4.74 -24.48
CA ALA A 8 -19.09 4.60 -24.34
C ALA A 8 -18.66 3.38 -23.49
N VAL A 9 -19.55 2.89 -22.62
CA VAL A 9 -19.26 1.76 -21.70
C VAL A 9 -19.44 0.40 -22.40
N ALA A 10 -20.11 0.35 -23.55
CA ALA A 10 -20.43 -0.90 -24.24
C ALA A 10 -19.34 -1.41 -25.19
N LEU A 11 -18.31 -0.61 -25.54
CA LEU A 11 -17.30 -1.01 -26.53
C LEU A 11 -16.06 -1.72 -25.94
N LEU A 12 -15.89 -1.74 -24.62
CA LEU A 12 -14.84 -2.50 -23.92
C LEU A 12 -15.31 -3.87 -23.40
N LEU A 13 -16.55 -4.28 -23.72
CA LEU A 13 -17.22 -5.49 -23.23
C LEU A 13 -17.31 -6.64 -24.24
N GLN A 14 -16.71 -6.53 -25.43
CA GLN A 14 -16.72 -7.60 -26.43
C GLN A 14 -15.38 -7.77 -27.14
N THR A 15 -14.38 -8.23 -26.41
CA THR A 15 -13.38 -9.16 -26.97
C THR A 15 -13.16 -10.23 -25.93
N GLY A 16 -13.78 -11.40 -26.13
CA GLY A 16 -13.42 -12.57 -25.35
C GLY A 16 -11.91 -12.78 -25.48
N ILE A 17 -11.23 -12.95 -24.35
CA ILE A 17 -9.83 -13.36 -24.33
C ILE A 17 -9.82 -14.75 -24.96
N SER A 18 -9.50 -14.80 -26.24
CA SER A 18 -9.37 -16.02 -27.03
C SER A 18 -8.14 -15.86 -27.89
N SER A 19 -6.99 -15.92 -27.22
CA SER A 19 -5.80 -16.50 -27.81
C SER A 19 -5.00 -17.18 -26.72
N VAL A 20 -5.46 -18.37 -26.32
CA VAL A 20 -4.50 -19.41 -25.91
C VAL A 20 -3.70 -19.73 -27.17
N VAL A 21 -2.71 -18.89 -27.48
CA VAL A 21 -1.67 -19.23 -28.45
C VAL A 21 -1.04 -20.51 -27.90
N GLN A 22 -0.97 -21.57 -28.71
CA GLN A 22 -0.36 -22.83 -28.32
C GLN A 22 0.98 -22.56 -27.63
N ALA A 23 1.00 -22.75 -26.31
CA ALA A 23 2.10 -22.39 -25.43
C ALA A 23 3.36 -23.15 -25.83
N GLN A 24 4.30 -22.43 -26.44
CA GLN A 24 5.68 -22.89 -26.64
C GLN A 24 6.59 -21.98 -25.81
N ALA A 25 7.73 -22.52 -25.38
CA ALA A 25 8.78 -21.73 -24.73
C ALA A 25 9.12 -20.50 -25.60
N LEU A 26 9.23 -19.33 -24.98
CA LEU A 26 9.59 -18.10 -25.68
C LEU A 26 11.08 -18.09 -26.08
N ASN A 27 11.92 -18.82 -25.33
CA ASN A 27 13.37 -18.94 -25.53
C ASN A 27 13.92 -20.25 -24.93
N GLY A 28 15.25 -20.38 -24.83
CA GLY A 28 15.92 -21.59 -24.32
C GLY A 28 15.76 -21.82 -22.80
N ASN A 29 15.23 -20.84 -22.06
CA ASN A 29 14.90 -20.98 -20.66
C ASN A 29 13.55 -21.71 -20.50
N PRO A 30 13.49 -22.87 -19.81
CA PRO A 30 12.24 -23.59 -19.57
C PRO A 30 11.19 -22.78 -18.81
N LEU A 31 11.61 -21.84 -17.94
CA LEU A 31 10.69 -20.95 -17.25
C LEU A 31 10.06 -19.90 -18.17
N SER A 32 10.46 -19.82 -19.44
CA SER A 32 9.73 -19.04 -20.45
C SER A 32 8.47 -19.76 -20.96
N ASP A 33 8.38 -21.09 -20.80
CA ASP A 33 7.17 -21.86 -21.12
C ASP A 33 6.15 -21.76 -19.96
N VAL A 34 4.96 -21.26 -20.27
CA VAL A 34 3.88 -21.11 -19.28
C VAL A 34 3.47 -22.44 -18.66
N ARG A 35 3.57 -23.56 -19.38
CA ARG A 35 3.20 -24.89 -18.85
C ARG A 35 4.12 -25.32 -17.71
N VAL A 36 5.40 -24.97 -17.76
CA VAL A 36 6.34 -25.23 -16.65
C VAL A 36 5.96 -24.40 -15.43
N ARG A 37 5.62 -23.12 -15.61
CA ARG A 37 5.18 -22.25 -14.50
C ARG A 37 3.84 -22.69 -13.91
N GLN A 38 2.88 -23.10 -14.75
CA GLN A 38 1.62 -23.70 -14.32
C GLN A 38 1.86 -25.01 -13.56
N ALA A 39 2.80 -25.86 -14.00
CA ALA A 39 3.16 -27.07 -13.28
C ALA A 39 3.70 -26.76 -11.88
N ILE A 40 4.59 -25.78 -11.76
CA ILE A 40 5.08 -25.28 -10.46
C ILE A 40 3.91 -24.78 -9.60
N ALA A 41 2.95 -24.06 -10.20
CA ALA A 41 1.78 -23.55 -9.50
C ALA A 41 0.86 -24.64 -8.96
N TYR A 42 0.65 -25.73 -9.71
CA TYR A 42 -0.12 -26.90 -9.29
C TYR A 42 0.64 -27.82 -8.32
N ALA A 43 1.98 -27.78 -8.32
CA ALA A 43 2.81 -28.58 -7.42
C ALA A 43 2.89 -28.02 -5.99
N ILE A 44 2.46 -26.77 -5.76
CA ILE A 44 2.60 -26.11 -4.46
C ILE A 44 1.28 -26.14 -3.68
N ASP A 45 1.30 -26.74 -2.49
CA ASP A 45 0.17 -26.71 -1.55
C ASP A 45 0.23 -25.46 -0.67
N ARG A 46 -0.45 -24.41 -1.15
CA ARG A 46 -0.57 -23.12 -0.43
C ARG A 46 -1.34 -23.25 0.88
N ASN A 47 -2.30 -24.17 0.98
CA ASN A 47 -3.06 -24.37 2.22
C ASN A 47 -2.12 -24.92 3.30
N LEU A 48 -1.36 -25.96 2.96
CA LEU A 48 -0.35 -26.53 3.86
C LEU A 48 0.67 -25.46 4.29
N ILE A 49 1.14 -24.61 3.37
CA ILE A 49 2.05 -23.50 3.71
C ILE A 49 1.40 -22.59 4.76
N THR A 50 0.18 -22.09 4.52
CA THR A 50 -0.46 -21.16 5.45
C THR A 50 -0.79 -21.77 6.80
N GLU A 51 -1.14 -23.06 6.86
CA GLU A 51 -1.44 -23.76 8.10
C GLU A 51 -0.18 -24.09 8.90
N SER A 52 0.84 -24.67 8.26
CA SER A 52 2.03 -25.21 8.94
C SER A 52 3.11 -24.16 9.21
N VAL A 53 3.28 -23.17 8.33
CA VAL A 53 4.35 -22.18 8.43
C VAL A 53 3.86 -20.89 9.11
N PHE A 54 2.58 -20.52 8.92
CA PHE A 54 2.02 -19.26 9.43
C PHE A 54 0.93 -19.45 10.50
N ALA A 55 0.73 -20.68 11.00
CA ALA A 55 -0.28 -21.02 12.01
C ALA A 55 -1.72 -20.55 11.65
N GLY A 56 -2.03 -20.45 10.36
CA GLY A 56 -3.32 -19.97 9.85
C GLY A 56 -3.49 -18.44 9.86
N PHE A 57 -2.46 -17.66 10.15
CA PHE A 57 -2.49 -16.17 10.12
C PHE A 57 -2.09 -15.57 8.76
N ALA A 58 -2.09 -16.39 7.72
CA ALA A 58 -1.94 -16.00 6.33
C ALA A 58 -3.05 -16.65 5.51
N VAL A 59 -3.40 -16.03 4.37
CA VAL A 59 -4.44 -16.55 3.47
C VAL A 59 -3.79 -17.14 2.22
N PRO A 60 -4.14 -18.36 1.79
CA PRO A 60 -3.66 -18.93 0.54
C PRO A 60 -3.99 -18.00 -0.63
N ALA A 61 -2.99 -17.68 -1.45
CA ALA A 61 -3.20 -16.82 -2.60
C ALA A 61 -3.73 -17.60 -3.82
N ASP A 62 -4.67 -17.04 -4.54
CA ASP A 62 -5.21 -17.52 -5.82
C ASP A 62 -5.11 -16.46 -6.94
N GLY A 63 -4.44 -15.35 -6.65
CA GLY A 63 -4.28 -14.18 -7.52
C GLY A 63 -3.19 -13.25 -7.03
N LEU A 64 -2.76 -12.29 -7.86
CA LEU A 64 -1.73 -11.34 -7.47
C LEU A 64 -2.29 -10.32 -6.45
N LEU A 65 -3.54 -9.90 -6.64
CA LEU A 65 -4.20 -9.02 -5.69
C LEU A 65 -4.74 -9.81 -4.48
N PRO A 66 -4.57 -9.29 -3.25
CA PRO A 66 -5.27 -9.78 -2.08
C PRO A 66 -6.80 -9.69 -2.22
N ASN A 67 -7.50 -10.41 -1.36
CA ASN A 67 -8.97 -10.40 -1.34
C ASN A 67 -9.48 -8.96 -1.15
N GLY A 68 -10.46 -8.57 -1.96
CA GLY A 68 -10.97 -7.21 -1.95
C GLY A 68 -11.69 -6.84 -3.24
N PRO A 69 -12.12 -5.58 -3.37
CA PRO A 69 -12.94 -5.14 -4.50
C PRO A 69 -12.21 -5.21 -5.85
N PHE A 70 -10.88 -5.12 -5.86
CA PHE A 70 -10.10 -5.05 -7.10
C PHE A 70 -9.69 -6.40 -7.69
N LYS A 71 -9.90 -7.48 -6.94
CA LYS A 71 -9.49 -8.83 -7.34
C LYS A 71 -10.50 -9.43 -8.29
N SER A 72 -10.01 -10.04 -9.38
CA SER A 72 -10.91 -10.72 -10.31
C SER A 72 -11.56 -11.96 -9.67
N PRO A 73 -12.85 -12.23 -9.91
CA PRO A 73 -13.48 -13.49 -9.53
C PRO A 73 -13.16 -14.65 -10.49
N ASN A 74 -12.51 -14.40 -11.63
CA ASN A 74 -12.32 -15.37 -12.73
C ASN A 74 -10.92 -16.01 -12.75
N LEU A 75 -10.22 -16.01 -11.62
CA LEU A 75 -8.85 -16.52 -11.53
C LEU A 75 -8.82 -18.06 -11.48
N ASP A 76 -7.82 -18.67 -12.13
CA ASP A 76 -7.46 -20.05 -11.84
C ASP A 76 -6.80 -20.08 -10.46
N LYS A 77 -7.36 -20.91 -9.58
CA LYS A 77 -6.90 -21.05 -8.21
C LYS A 77 -5.59 -21.82 -8.09
N TYR A 78 -5.21 -22.55 -9.13
CA TYR A 78 -4.05 -23.44 -9.12
C TYR A 78 -4.02 -24.33 -7.87
N ALA A 79 -5.17 -24.93 -7.54
CA ALA A 79 -5.31 -25.80 -6.39
C ALA A 79 -4.32 -26.97 -6.50
N TYR A 80 -3.72 -27.39 -5.39
CA TYR A 80 -2.69 -28.42 -5.36
C TYR A 80 -3.12 -29.70 -6.10
N ASP A 81 -2.37 -30.01 -7.17
CA ASP A 81 -2.60 -31.14 -8.07
C ASP A 81 -1.25 -31.61 -8.66
N PRO A 82 -0.49 -32.43 -7.91
CA PRO A 82 0.83 -32.90 -8.34
C PRO A 82 0.78 -33.78 -9.60
N GLU A 83 -0.36 -34.41 -9.90
CA GLU A 83 -0.51 -35.22 -11.11
C GLU A 83 -0.67 -34.33 -12.35
N LYS A 84 -1.47 -33.26 -12.26
CA LYS A 84 -1.54 -32.25 -13.32
C LYS A 84 -0.20 -31.55 -13.52
N ALA A 85 0.54 -31.28 -12.45
CA ALA A 85 1.90 -30.73 -12.55
C ALA A 85 2.83 -31.66 -13.35
N LYS A 86 2.87 -32.96 -13.03
CA LYS A 86 3.67 -33.95 -13.78
C LYS A 86 3.26 -34.03 -15.26
N ALA A 87 1.96 -33.98 -15.54
CA ALA A 87 1.46 -33.99 -16.92
C ALA A 87 1.93 -32.76 -17.71
N LEU A 88 1.81 -31.56 -17.14
CA LEU A 88 2.27 -30.32 -17.75
C LEU A 88 3.80 -30.31 -17.99
N LEU A 89 4.59 -30.83 -17.04
CA LEU A 89 6.04 -30.98 -17.20
C LEU A 89 6.39 -31.94 -18.35
N ALA A 90 5.67 -33.06 -18.46
CA ALA A 90 5.86 -34.00 -19.57
C ALA A 90 5.50 -33.37 -20.92
N GLU A 91 4.40 -32.62 -21.00
CA GLU A 91 3.99 -31.88 -22.20
C GLU A 91 4.98 -30.77 -22.59
N ALA A 92 5.60 -30.13 -21.60
CA ALA A 92 6.62 -29.12 -21.80
C ALA A 92 8.00 -29.71 -22.15
N GLY A 93 8.18 -31.03 -22.04
CA GLY A 93 9.48 -31.69 -22.26
C GLY A 93 10.50 -31.33 -21.18
N TRP A 94 10.06 -31.22 -19.92
CA TRP A 94 10.92 -30.88 -18.79
C TRP A 94 12.10 -31.87 -18.64
N ASP A 95 13.31 -31.33 -18.53
CA ASP A 95 14.51 -32.09 -18.22
C ASP A 95 14.68 -32.21 -16.70
N SER A 96 14.37 -33.39 -16.15
CA SER A 96 14.46 -33.66 -14.71
C SER A 96 15.89 -33.58 -14.14
N SER A 97 16.93 -33.51 -14.98
CA SER A 97 18.30 -33.28 -14.54
C SER A 97 18.60 -31.81 -14.22
N ARG A 98 17.74 -30.89 -14.67
CA ARG A 98 17.87 -29.46 -14.39
C ARG A 98 17.43 -29.16 -12.96
N ALA A 99 18.31 -28.51 -12.22
CA ALA A 99 17.96 -27.85 -10.96
C ALA A 99 17.52 -26.40 -11.21
N LEU A 100 16.52 -25.93 -10.47
CA LEU A 100 16.13 -24.52 -10.41
C LEU A 100 16.80 -23.87 -9.20
N ASN A 101 17.46 -22.72 -9.43
CA ASN A 101 18.04 -21.92 -8.36
C ASN A 101 17.07 -20.82 -7.90
N MET A 102 16.59 -20.92 -6.67
CA MET A 102 15.79 -19.90 -6.00
C MET A 102 16.65 -18.99 -5.11
N VAL A 103 16.39 -17.70 -5.14
CA VAL A 103 16.96 -16.75 -4.18
C VAL A 103 15.89 -16.16 -3.26
N TYR A 104 16.27 -15.80 -2.05
CA TYR A 104 15.43 -15.11 -1.07
C TYR A 104 16.28 -14.20 -0.20
N TYR A 105 15.68 -13.24 0.50
CA TYR A 105 16.41 -12.21 1.27
C TYR A 105 15.91 -12.04 2.71
N TYR A 106 14.98 -12.88 3.15
CA TYR A 106 14.51 -12.90 4.53
C TYR A 106 15.28 -13.96 5.33
N ASP A 107 15.96 -13.52 6.40
CA ASP A 107 16.84 -14.36 7.25
C ASP A 107 16.13 -14.87 8.51
N ASP A 108 14.81 -15.05 8.44
CA ASP A 108 14.01 -15.56 9.55
C ASP A 108 13.71 -17.07 9.40
N GLN A 109 13.44 -17.72 10.53
CA GLN A 109 13.19 -19.16 10.57
C GLN A 109 11.95 -19.57 9.76
N ILE A 110 10.91 -18.73 9.73
CA ILE A 110 9.67 -19.01 8.98
C ILE A 110 9.98 -19.08 7.48
N THR A 111 10.85 -18.20 6.97
CA THR A 111 11.34 -18.26 5.59
C THR A 111 12.18 -19.51 5.33
N ALA A 112 13.06 -19.91 6.24
CA ALA A 112 13.85 -21.14 6.10
C ALA A 112 12.96 -22.39 6.00
N ASP A 113 11.92 -22.46 6.84
CA ASP A 113 10.94 -23.55 6.83
C ASP A 113 10.14 -23.56 5.52
N LEU A 114 9.72 -22.38 5.02
CA LEU A 114 9.06 -22.25 3.72
C LEU A 114 9.93 -22.77 2.57
N MET A 115 11.22 -22.44 2.54
CA MET A 115 12.14 -22.92 1.50
C MET A 115 12.24 -24.45 1.48
N ALA A 116 12.29 -25.08 2.65
CA ALA A 116 12.30 -26.53 2.77
C ALA A 116 10.99 -27.17 2.28
N VAL A 117 9.83 -26.57 2.60
CA VAL A 117 8.52 -27.02 2.11
C VAL A 117 8.44 -26.92 0.58
N LEU A 118 8.84 -25.79 0.00
CA LEU A 118 8.85 -25.60 -1.45
C LEU A 118 9.79 -26.60 -2.15
N GLN A 119 10.97 -26.85 -1.58
CA GLN A 119 11.90 -27.86 -2.11
C GLN A 119 11.28 -29.25 -2.11
N ALA A 120 10.63 -29.65 -1.02
CA ALA A 120 10.00 -30.97 -0.90
C ALA A 120 8.83 -31.15 -1.90
N GLN A 121 7.95 -30.16 -2.01
CA GLN A 121 6.79 -30.20 -2.91
C GLN A 121 7.20 -30.23 -4.38
N LEU A 122 8.21 -29.46 -4.77
CA LEU A 122 8.72 -29.48 -6.15
C LEU A 122 9.45 -30.79 -6.48
N ALA A 123 10.15 -31.39 -5.51
CA ALA A 123 10.79 -32.69 -5.70
C ALA A 123 9.78 -33.81 -6.00
N GLU A 124 8.57 -33.76 -5.43
CA GLU A 124 7.50 -34.73 -5.67
C GLU A 124 7.05 -34.81 -7.13
N VAL A 125 7.14 -33.69 -7.86
CA VAL A 125 6.76 -33.59 -9.28
C VAL A 125 7.96 -33.68 -10.22
N GLY A 126 9.17 -33.93 -9.70
CA GLY A 126 10.39 -34.11 -10.50
C GLY A 126 11.16 -32.82 -10.80
N ILE A 127 10.96 -31.76 -10.01
CA ILE A 127 11.73 -30.51 -10.08
C ILE A 127 12.72 -30.48 -8.91
N THR A 128 14.02 -30.42 -9.22
CA THR A 128 15.04 -30.22 -8.18
C THR A 128 15.16 -28.72 -7.88
N LEU A 129 14.94 -28.32 -6.63
CA LEU A 129 15.11 -26.94 -6.18
C LEU A 129 16.36 -26.79 -5.30
N THR A 130 17.23 -25.83 -5.64
CA THR A 130 18.26 -25.30 -4.73
C THR A 130 17.89 -23.89 -4.34
N TYR A 131 18.14 -23.47 -3.10
CA TYR A 131 17.83 -22.11 -2.65
C TYR A 131 18.98 -21.46 -1.86
N ASN A 132 19.13 -20.15 -2.00
CA ASN A 132 20.20 -19.39 -1.37
C ASN A 132 19.72 -18.04 -0.82
N LEU A 133 20.11 -17.71 0.41
CA LEU A 133 19.92 -16.38 0.99
C LEU A 133 20.87 -15.40 0.31
N ILE A 134 20.33 -14.30 -0.22
CA ILE A 134 21.12 -13.19 -0.75
C ILE A 134 21.28 -12.11 0.31
N VAL A 135 22.47 -11.51 0.38
CA VAL A 135 22.84 -10.47 1.34
C VAL A 135 23.50 -9.29 0.60
N GLY A 136 23.47 -8.10 1.20
CA GLY A 136 24.06 -6.89 0.62
C GLY A 136 23.07 -6.10 -0.23
N ASP A 137 23.43 -5.78 -1.47
CA ASP A 137 22.57 -5.04 -2.41
C ASP A 137 21.50 -5.96 -3.01
N VAL A 138 20.50 -6.27 -2.19
CA VAL A 138 19.36 -7.14 -2.53
C VAL A 138 18.61 -6.59 -3.73
N ALA A 139 18.36 -5.28 -3.76
CA ALA A 139 17.63 -4.63 -4.84
C ALA A 139 18.32 -4.83 -6.18
N LYS A 140 19.64 -4.60 -6.27
CA LYS A 140 20.38 -4.85 -7.51
C LYS A 140 20.42 -6.33 -7.89
N THR A 141 20.53 -7.22 -6.90
CA THR A 141 20.64 -8.67 -7.15
C THR A 141 19.33 -9.28 -7.65
N LEU A 142 18.19 -8.75 -7.21
CA LEU A 142 16.86 -9.18 -7.65
C LEU A 142 16.39 -8.42 -8.90
N ASN A 143 16.52 -7.11 -8.91
CA ASN A 143 15.81 -6.24 -9.86
C ASN A 143 16.72 -5.75 -10.98
N SER A 144 17.64 -6.59 -11.47
CA SER A 144 18.43 -6.25 -12.66
C SER A 144 17.84 -6.93 -13.88
N ILE A 145 17.43 -6.15 -14.87
CA ILE A 145 16.97 -6.65 -16.16
C ILE A 145 17.94 -6.28 -17.30
N PRO A 146 17.90 -7.00 -18.42
CA PRO A 146 18.71 -6.65 -19.59
C PRO A 146 18.22 -5.33 -20.21
N GLU A 147 19.14 -4.54 -20.79
CA GLU A 147 18.78 -3.27 -21.46
C GLU A 147 17.85 -3.49 -22.65
N ASP A 148 18.05 -4.58 -23.40
CA ASP A 148 17.13 -5.04 -24.43
C ASP A 148 16.13 -6.02 -23.81
N PRO A 149 14.80 -5.79 -23.88
CA PRO A 149 13.80 -6.75 -23.40
C PRO A 149 13.89 -8.13 -24.06
N LYS A 150 14.52 -8.23 -25.24
CA LYS A 150 14.83 -9.51 -25.92
C LYS A 150 16.23 -10.04 -25.61
N GLY A 151 16.98 -9.34 -24.76
CA GLY A 151 18.31 -9.67 -24.33
C GLY A 151 18.35 -10.86 -23.36
N LYS A 152 19.58 -11.29 -23.06
CA LYS A 152 19.85 -12.36 -22.09
C LYS A 152 19.77 -11.84 -20.67
N SER A 153 19.27 -12.67 -19.77
CA SER A 153 19.25 -12.46 -18.32
C SER A 153 20.58 -11.92 -17.82
N VAL A 154 20.52 -10.86 -17.01
CA VAL A 154 21.67 -10.30 -16.31
C VAL A 154 21.77 -10.75 -14.84
N VAL A 155 20.81 -11.56 -14.41
CA VAL A 155 20.78 -12.24 -13.10
C VAL A 155 20.96 -13.76 -13.25
N THR A 156 21.37 -14.41 -12.18
CA THR A 156 21.73 -15.84 -12.19
C THR A 156 20.65 -16.77 -11.62
N TRP A 157 19.67 -16.23 -10.90
CA TRP A 157 18.58 -17.00 -10.31
C TRP A 157 17.55 -17.41 -11.39
N ASP A 158 16.88 -18.55 -11.15
CA ASP A 158 15.71 -19.01 -11.93
C ASP A 158 14.41 -18.50 -11.28
N MET A 159 14.36 -18.54 -9.95
CA MET A 159 13.21 -18.12 -9.16
C MET A 159 13.66 -17.17 -8.04
N ALA A 160 12.78 -16.28 -7.61
CA ALA A 160 13.04 -15.43 -6.46
C ALA A 160 11.81 -15.37 -5.55
N TYR A 161 11.99 -15.64 -4.26
CA TYR A 161 10.95 -15.45 -3.25
C TYR A 161 11.05 -14.06 -2.63
N GLY A 162 9.92 -13.39 -2.55
CA GLY A 162 9.81 -12.09 -1.89
C GLY A 162 8.37 -11.65 -1.69
N ALA A 163 8.18 -10.34 -1.60
CA ALA A 163 6.85 -9.77 -1.57
C ALA A 163 6.68 -8.58 -2.51
N ARG A 164 5.41 -8.39 -2.87
CA ARG A 164 4.91 -7.14 -3.42
C ARG A 164 4.02 -6.49 -2.40
N ALA A 165 4.31 -5.24 -2.10
CA ALA A 165 3.45 -4.36 -1.35
C ALA A 165 3.07 -3.18 -2.24
N ALA A 166 1.87 -2.65 -2.08
CA ALA A 166 1.42 -1.49 -2.83
C ALA A 166 0.70 -0.52 -1.92
N MET A 167 0.89 0.77 -2.16
CA MET A 167 0.17 1.82 -1.45
C MET A 167 -1.11 2.21 -2.19
N VAL A 168 -1.16 1.93 -3.49
CA VAL A 168 -2.36 1.97 -4.34
C VAL A 168 -2.34 0.79 -5.30
N MET A 169 -3.51 0.26 -5.64
CA MET A 169 -3.60 -1.03 -6.33
C MET A 169 -2.95 -1.07 -7.71
N GLN A 170 -2.78 0.08 -8.38
CA GLN A 170 -2.07 0.18 -9.66
C GLN A 170 -0.59 -0.24 -9.54
N GLU A 171 0.05 0.05 -8.40
CA GLU A 171 1.47 -0.27 -8.17
C GLU A 171 1.74 -1.77 -8.17
N TYR A 172 0.73 -2.61 -7.90
CA TYR A 172 0.86 -4.06 -8.05
C TYR A 172 1.27 -4.49 -9.45
N PHE A 173 0.97 -3.67 -10.45
CA PHE A 173 1.09 -4.04 -11.85
C PHE A 173 2.16 -3.25 -12.59
N ASN A 174 2.52 -2.07 -12.10
CA ASN A 174 3.42 -1.14 -12.79
C ASN A 174 4.77 -1.76 -13.16
N ASP A 175 5.31 -2.66 -12.32
CA ASP A 175 6.60 -3.32 -12.59
C ASP A 175 6.54 -4.36 -13.72
N TYR A 176 5.35 -4.79 -14.16
CA TYR A 176 5.21 -5.69 -15.32
C TYR A 176 5.23 -4.95 -16.66
N ALA A 177 5.23 -3.60 -16.65
CA ALA A 177 5.36 -2.83 -17.87
C ALA A 177 6.78 -2.99 -18.47
N THR A 178 6.84 -3.16 -19.78
CA THR A 178 8.10 -3.37 -20.52
C THR A 178 9.11 -2.27 -20.22
N GLY A 179 10.34 -2.67 -19.86
CA GLY A 179 11.45 -1.75 -19.61
C GLY A 179 11.48 -1.12 -18.22
N LYS A 180 10.60 -1.52 -17.29
CA LYS A 180 10.73 -1.17 -15.88
C LYS A 180 11.87 -1.97 -15.24
N ALA A 181 12.73 -1.30 -14.48
CA ALA A 181 13.96 -1.88 -13.91
C ALA A 181 13.69 -3.13 -13.04
N SER A 182 12.52 -3.18 -12.42
CA SER A 182 11.99 -4.28 -11.59
C SER A 182 11.39 -5.44 -12.39
N ALA A 183 11.30 -5.38 -13.72
CA ALA A 183 10.50 -6.32 -14.52
C ALA A 183 10.79 -7.75 -14.11
N ASP A 184 9.82 -8.36 -13.42
CA ASP A 184 9.92 -9.48 -12.48
C ASP A 184 10.37 -10.80 -13.12
N GLY A 185 11.52 -10.78 -13.78
CA GLY A 185 11.95 -11.78 -14.74
C GLY A 185 11.09 -11.85 -16.00
N PHE A 186 10.24 -10.85 -16.30
CA PHE A 186 9.31 -10.89 -17.44
C PHE A 186 9.76 -9.98 -18.61
N PRO A 187 9.95 -10.53 -19.83
CA PRO A 187 10.36 -9.76 -21.03
C PRO A 187 9.39 -8.67 -21.52
N GLY A 188 8.16 -8.62 -21.00
CA GLY A 188 7.14 -7.65 -21.40
C GLY A 188 6.08 -8.21 -22.36
N SER A 189 4.96 -7.50 -22.47
CA SER A 189 3.88 -7.80 -23.42
C SER A 189 3.18 -6.50 -23.83
N PRO A 190 3.03 -6.21 -25.14
CA PRO A 190 2.31 -5.01 -25.58
C PRO A 190 0.86 -4.94 -25.08
N GLU A 191 0.20 -6.09 -24.91
CA GLU A 191 -1.16 -6.15 -24.37
C GLU A 191 -1.18 -5.73 -22.89
N LEU A 192 -0.24 -6.25 -22.10
CA LEU A 192 -0.11 -5.93 -20.68
C LEU A 192 0.32 -4.46 -20.48
N ASP A 193 1.23 -3.96 -21.33
CA ASP A 193 1.67 -2.56 -21.32
C ASP A 193 0.51 -1.60 -21.54
N ALA A 194 -0.39 -1.92 -22.49
CA ALA A 194 -1.57 -1.12 -22.75
C ALA A 194 -2.52 -1.11 -21.54
N LEU A 195 -2.78 -2.28 -20.94
CA LEU A 195 -3.64 -2.37 -19.75
C LEU A 195 -3.07 -1.59 -18.57
N ILE A 196 -1.76 -1.67 -18.31
CA ILE A 196 -1.09 -0.92 -17.25
C ILE A 196 -1.13 0.60 -17.53
N ALA A 197 -0.94 1.01 -18.78
CA ALA A 197 -1.06 2.42 -19.15
C ALA A 197 -2.47 2.97 -18.93
N ASP A 198 -3.49 2.19 -19.33
CA ASP A 198 -4.90 2.51 -19.10
C ASP A 198 -5.22 2.60 -17.61
N SER A 199 -4.71 1.66 -16.81
CA SER A 199 -4.97 1.62 -15.36
C SER A 199 -4.41 2.84 -14.63
N ASN A 200 -3.23 3.34 -15.05
CA ASN A 200 -2.60 4.53 -14.48
C ASN A 200 -3.31 5.85 -14.85
N THR A 201 -4.15 5.85 -15.88
CA THR A 201 -4.87 7.05 -16.36
C THR A 201 -6.38 7.01 -16.12
N ALA A 202 -6.91 5.88 -15.63
CA ALA A 202 -8.33 5.70 -15.32
C ALA A 202 -8.75 6.54 -14.09
N THR A 203 -9.38 7.68 -14.33
CA THR A 203 -9.90 8.57 -13.27
C THR A 203 -11.29 8.17 -12.76
N ASP A 204 -12.01 7.32 -13.50
CA ASP A 204 -13.26 6.70 -13.05
C ASP A 204 -12.95 5.43 -12.22
N PRO A 205 -13.41 5.34 -10.96
CA PRO A 205 -13.10 4.20 -10.09
C PRO A 205 -13.58 2.83 -10.60
N GLU A 206 -14.73 2.76 -11.27
CA GLU A 206 -15.26 1.50 -11.79
C GLU A 206 -14.49 1.05 -13.04
N VAL A 207 -14.06 2.01 -13.87
CA VAL A 207 -13.15 1.73 -15.00
C VAL A 207 -11.80 1.26 -14.47
N ALA A 208 -11.22 1.96 -13.49
CA ALA A 208 -9.95 1.57 -12.87
C ALA A 208 -10.01 0.15 -12.31
N LYS A 209 -11.06 -0.17 -11.56
CA LYS A 209 -11.31 -1.51 -11.00
C LYS A 209 -11.40 -2.58 -12.08
N ALA A 210 -12.20 -2.35 -13.13
CA ALA A 210 -12.35 -3.31 -14.23
C ALA A 210 -11.04 -3.54 -14.99
N THR A 211 -10.24 -2.49 -15.21
CA THR A 211 -8.92 -2.61 -15.83
C THR A 211 -7.96 -3.42 -14.95
N LEU A 212 -7.94 -3.17 -13.64
CA LEU A 212 -7.11 -3.94 -12.70
C LEU A 212 -7.46 -5.43 -12.67
N MET A 213 -8.75 -5.77 -12.70
CA MET A 213 -9.20 -7.17 -12.78
C MET A 213 -8.69 -7.87 -14.06
N LYS A 214 -8.69 -7.18 -15.20
CA LYS A 214 -8.16 -7.74 -16.46
C LYS A 214 -6.65 -7.98 -16.38
N ILE A 215 -5.91 -7.09 -15.73
CA ILE A 215 -4.47 -7.28 -15.52
C ILE A 215 -4.22 -8.49 -14.61
N ASP A 216 -4.97 -8.62 -13.52
CA ASP A 216 -4.87 -9.75 -12.58
C ASP A 216 -5.18 -11.09 -13.28
N GLU A 217 -6.23 -11.13 -14.12
CA GLU A 217 -6.55 -12.28 -14.97
C GLU A 217 -5.42 -12.62 -15.95
N TYR A 218 -4.83 -11.62 -16.62
CA TYR A 218 -3.72 -11.83 -17.55
C TYR A 218 -2.50 -12.43 -16.83
N ILE A 219 -2.12 -11.87 -15.67
CA ILE A 219 -0.98 -12.36 -14.88
C ILE A 219 -1.23 -13.77 -14.37
N ASN A 220 -2.43 -14.06 -13.88
CA ASN A 220 -2.82 -15.38 -13.38
C ASN A 220 -2.85 -16.44 -14.49
N ALA A 221 -3.42 -16.14 -15.65
CA ALA A 221 -3.47 -17.07 -16.79
C ALA A 221 -2.08 -17.41 -17.32
N ASN A 222 -1.16 -16.43 -17.34
CA ASN A 222 0.19 -16.59 -17.85
C ASN A 222 1.22 -16.99 -16.77
N VAL A 223 0.81 -17.06 -15.50
CA VAL A 223 1.67 -17.33 -14.34
C VAL A 223 2.97 -16.53 -14.41
N LEU A 224 2.88 -15.20 -14.62
CA LEU A 224 4.09 -14.36 -14.73
C LEU A 224 4.86 -14.32 -13.40
N THR A 225 4.11 -14.40 -12.31
CA THR A 225 4.58 -14.63 -10.94
C THR A 225 3.68 -15.68 -10.32
N LEU A 226 4.11 -16.24 -9.19
CA LEU A 226 3.33 -17.18 -8.40
C LEU A 226 3.04 -16.63 -7.00
N PRO A 227 1.86 -16.05 -6.77
CA PRO A 227 1.39 -15.74 -5.43
C PRO A 227 1.34 -17.01 -4.57
N LEU A 228 1.92 -16.95 -3.37
CA LEU A 228 1.90 -18.04 -2.40
C LEU A 228 0.84 -17.80 -1.33
N TYR A 229 0.88 -16.62 -0.71
CA TYR A 229 -0.05 -16.25 0.35
C TYR A 229 -0.18 -14.73 0.49
N TYR A 230 -1.32 -14.29 1.00
CA TYR A 230 -1.55 -12.91 1.44
C TYR A 230 -1.15 -12.80 2.91
N GLN A 231 -0.27 -11.84 3.20
CA GLN A 231 0.04 -11.48 4.57
C GLN A 231 -1.12 -10.65 5.11
N GLN A 232 -1.75 -11.08 6.19
CA GLN A 232 -2.77 -10.29 6.87
C GLN A 232 -2.16 -9.41 7.95
N LEU A 233 -2.74 -8.22 8.10
CA LEU A 233 -2.57 -7.38 9.28
C LEU A 233 -3.64 -7.78 10.29
N GLN A 234 -3.33 -7.79 11.58
CA GLN A 234 -4.30 -7.98 12.64
C GLN A 234 -4.51 -6.65 13.36
N SER A 235 -5.75 -6.16 13.37
CA SER A 235 -6.16 -5.11 14.28
C SER A 235 -6.29 -5.70 15.67
N VAL A 236 -5.67 -5.07 16.65
CA VAL A 236 -5.61 -5.46 18.06
C VAL A 236 -6.42 -4.45 18.85
N GLU A 237 -7.47 -4.90 19.52
CA GLU A 237 -8.35 -4.01 20.26
C GLU A 237 -8.63 -4.54 21.66
N SER A 238 -8.68 -3.68 22.67
CA SER A 238 -9.14 -4.08 24.00
C SER A 238 -10.67 -4.05 24.08
N ASN A 239 -11.24 -4.78 25.03
CA ASN A 239 -12.68 -4.73 25.33
C ASN A 239 -13.14 -3.36 25.88
N ARG A 240 -12.21 -2.44 26.17
CA ARG A 240 -12.55 -1.08 26.61
C ARG A 240 -12.95 -0.19 25.44
N LEU A 241 -12.50 -0.48 24.22
CA LEU A 241 -12.67 0.36 23.03
C LEU A 241 -14.01 0.09 22.32
N ASP A 242 -14.80 1.14 22.15
CA ASP A 242 -15.96 1.19 21.26
C ASP A 242 -15.71 2.18 20.12
N ARG A 243 -15.58 1.64 18.91
CA ARG A 243 -15.42 2.40 17.65
C ARG A 243 -16.77 2.87 17.09
N HIS A 244 -17.90 2.58 17.73
CA HIS A 244 -19.25 2.92 17.27
C HIS A 244 -19.58 2.45 15.85
N GLY A 245 -19.03 1.30 15.45
CA GLY A 245 -19.28 0.70 14.14
C GLY A 245 -18.44 1.29 13.01
N GLU A 246 -17.45 2.14 13.30
CA GLU A 246 -16.52 2.65 12.29
C GLU A 246 -15.75 1.50 11.64
N PRO A 247 -15.59 1.52 10.30
CA PRO A 247 -15.09 0.38 9.55
C PRO A 247 -13.61 0.12 9.79
N TYR A 248 -13.20 -1.15 9.68
CA TYR A 248 -11.80 -1.53 9.68
C TYR A 248 -11.16 -1.28 8.31
N GLY A 249 -9.88 -0.93 8.30
CA GLY A 249 -9.10 -0.66 7.09
C GLY A 249 -7.64 -1.05 7.21
N ASN A 250 -6.88 -0.77 6.16
CA ASN A 250 -5.43 -0.90 6.23
C ASN A 250 -4.86 0.27 7.03
N ASP A 251 -4.48 0.02 8.28
CA ASP A 251 -3.98 1.04 9.19
C ASP A 251 -2.59 1.60 8.82
N GLN A 252 -1.96 1.12 7.74
CA GLN A 252 -0.81 1.77 7.11
C GLN A 252 -1.20 3.01 6.28
N PHE A 253 -2.50 3.21 6.01
CA PHE A 253 -3.04 4.36 5.29
C PHE A 253 -3.74 5.35 6.21
N ASN A 254 -3.94 6.56 5.70
CA ASN A 254 -4.92 7.48 6.25
C ASN A 254 -6.29 7.18 5.64
N TYR A 255 -7.25 6.85 6.48
CA TYR A 255 -8.64 6.70 6.09
C TYR A 255 -9.52 7.26 7.20
N ASP A 256 -10.82 7.37 6.93
CA ASP A 256 -11.75 7.97 7.87
C ASP A 256 -11.97 7.05 9.07
N TRP A 257 -11.13 7.22 10.08
CA TRP A 257 -11.28 6.54 11.36
C TRP A 257 -12.46 7.08 12.16
N ASN A 258 -12.79 8.36 11.94
CA ASN A 258 -13.71 9.12 12.76
C ASN A 258 -13.39 8.98 14.25
N VAL A 259 -12.09 9.00 14.59
CA VAL A 259 -11.59 8.72 15.95
C VAL A 259 -12.13 9.69 17.00
N HIS A 260 -12.58 10.88 16.59
CA HIS A 260 -13.29 11.82 17.45
C HIS A 260 -14.58 11.23 18.04
N ASN A 261 -15.21 10.27 17.35
CA ASN A 261 -16.42 9.60 17.80
C ASN A 261 -16.17 8.42 18.73
N TRP A 262 -14.96 7.83 18.72
CA TRP A 262 -14.64 6.64 19.50
C TRP A 262 -14.77 6.90 20.99
N THR A 263 -15.09 5.86 21.75
CA THR A 263 -15.09 5.91 23.21
C THR A 263 -14.27 4.78 23.80
N VAL A 264 -13.75 5.02 25.00
CA VAL A 264 -13.05 4.00 25.78
C VAL A 264 -13.62 4.02 27.18
N THR A 265 -13.72 2.84 27.81
CA THR A 265 -14.15 2.74 29.22
C THR A 265 -13.24 3.62 30.10
N PRO A 266 -13.82 4.58 30.85
CA PRO A 266 -13.03 5.46 31.72
C PRO A 266 -12.26 4.71 32.79
N ASP A 267 -11.14 5.29 33.22
CA ASP A 267 -10.34 4.80 34.34
C ASP A 267 -11.00 5.06 35.71
N ALA A 268 -10.29 4.72 36.78
CA ALA A 268 -10.79 4.88 38.16
C ALA A 268 -11.06 6.34 38.54
N ASP A 269 -10.42 7.31 37.87
CA ASP A 269 -10.62 8.74 38.06
C ASP A 269 -11.71 9.32 37.14
N GLY A 270 -12.36 8.44 36.36
CA GLY A 270 -13.42 8.81 35.42
C GLY A 270 -12.92 9.39 34.10
N LYS A 271 -11.62 9.25 33.80
CA LYS A 271 -11.01 9.78 32.56
C LYS A 271 -10.99 8.72 31.46
N ALA A 272 -11.48 9.06 30.28
CA ALA A 272 -11.44 8.22 29.10
C ALA A 272 -10.05 8.28 28.42
N ILE A 273 -9.13 7.41 28.83
CA ILE A 273 -7.78 7.31 28.26
C ILE A 273 -7.70 6.13 27.29
N LEU A 274 -7.38 6.43 26.02
CA LEU A 274 -7.08 5.45 24.98
C LEU A 274 -5.58 5.19 24.93
N TYR A 275 -5.16 3.92 25.02
CA TYR A 275 -3.78 3.53 24.83
C TYR A 275 -3.54 2.93 23.43
N THR A 276 -2.42 3.28 22.79
CA THR A 276 -2.04 2.80 21.46
C THR A 276 -0.52 2.70 21.32
N ASN A 277 -0.02 2.30 20.15
CA ASN A 277 1.39 2.25 19.81
C ASN A 277 1.75 3.32 18.75
N GLY A 278 2.96 3.26 18.18
CA GLY A 278 3.37 4.17 17.11
C GLY A 278 3.76 5.58 17.57
N ALA A 279 4.23 5.73 18.82
CA ALA A 279 4.89 6.97 19.24
C ALA A 279 6.29 7.10 18.61
N PRO A 280 6.75 8.33 18.33
CA PRO A 280 8.05 8.58 17.73
C PRO A 280 9.23 8.20 18.63
N LEU A 281 10.32 7.75 18.01
CA LEU A 281 11.58 7.43 18.68
C LEU A 281 12.46 8.65 18.93
N ASP A 282 12.50 9.60 18.00
CA ASP A 282 13.40 10.78 18.05
C ASP A 282 12.66 12.10 17.75
N TYR A 283 11.67 12.06 16.86
CA TYR A 283 10.84 13.20 16.43
C TYR A 283 9.57 12.68 15.74
N PHE A 284 8.55 13.54 15.63
CA PHE A 284 7.41 13.24 14.77
C PHE A 284 7.85 13.30 13.30
N GLU A 285 7.72 12.18 12.59
CA GLU A 285 7.97 12.16 11.15
C GLU A 285 6.97 13.08 10.44
N GLN A 286 7.44 13.84 9.45
CA GLN A 286 6.57 14.68 8.64
C GLN A 286 5.55 13.79 7.90
N PRO A 287 4.25 14.15 7.88
CA PRO A 287 3.17 13.20 7.53
C PRO A 287 3.15 12.81 6.04
N TRP A 288 3.93 13.47 5.18
CA TRP A 288 4.03 13.14 3.77
C TRP A 288 5.10 12.06 3.47
N VAL A 289 5.87 11.55 4.45
CA VAL A 289 6.75 10.37 4.25
C VAL A 289 5.95 9.09 4.27
N ASN A 290 5.19 8.89 5.36
CA ASN A 290 4.49 7.65 5.66
C ASN A 290 3.10 7.99 6.15
N LEU A 291 2.09 7.53 5.44
CA LEU A 291 0.76 8.13 5.52
C LEU A 291 0.08 7.74 6.83
N GLY A 292 -0.06 6.44 7.13
CA GLY A 292 -0.88 6.00 8.27
C GLY A 292 -0.15 5.35 9.43
N LEU A 293 1.12 4.96 9.32
CA LEU A 293 1.73 4.05 10.31
C LEU A 293 1.86 4.66 11.71
N TRP A 294 2.15 5.96 11.81
CA TRP A 294 2.45 6.62 13.08
C TRP A 294 1.21 7.23 13.73
N ALA A 295 1.14 7.15 15.06
CA ALA A 295 0.05 7.75 15.84
C ALA A 295 -0.13 9.24 15.53
N GLY A 296 0.98 9.97 15.36
CA GLY A 296 0.94 11.37 15.00
C GLY A 296 0.19 11.64 13.70
N ASN A 297 0.38 10.80 12.68
CA ASN A 297 -0.26 11.00 11.38
C ASN A 297 -1.77 10.80 11.44
N LYS A 298 -2.24 9.91 12.30
CA LYS A 298 -3.66 9.62 12.48
C LYS A 298 -4.42 10.64 13.34
N PHE A 299 -3.75 11.23 14.33
CA PHE A 299 -4.42 12.05 15.33
C PHE A 299 -4.20 13.55 15.13
N ILE A 300 -3.04 13.94 14.61
CA ILE A 300 -2.62 15.34 14.54
C ILE A 300 -3.11 16.00 13.24
N TRP A 301 -3.29 15.23 12.17
CA TRP A 301 -3.51 15.78 10.84
C TRP A 301 -4.90 15.43 10.28
N ALA A 302 -5.50 16.41 9.63
CA ALA A 302 -6.60 16.23 8.70
C ALA A 302 -6.09 16.37 7.25
N HIS A 303 -6.84 15.83 6.31
CA HIS A 303 -6.50 15.77 4.89
C HIS A 303 -7.46 16.62 4.08
N MET A 304 -7.20 16.78 2.77
CA MET A 304 -8.12 17.56 1.93
C MET A 304 -9.42 16.78 1.67
N LEU A 305 -9.32 15.46 1.52
CA LEU A 305 -10.41 14.54 1.23
C LEU A 305 -10.44 13.39 2.24
N GLY A 306 -11.64 12.86 2.50
CA GLY A 306 -11.81 11.64 3.27
C GLY A 306 -11.66 10.38 2.40
N SER A 307 -11.29 9.26 3.01
CA SER A 307 -11.06 8.00 2.29
C SER A 307 -11.74 6.81 2.93
N LYS A 308 -12.11 5.87 2.06
CA LYS A 308 -12.53 4.54 2.48
C LYS A 308 -11.36 3.73 3.06
N PRO A 309 -11.63 2.70 3.87
CA PRO A 309 -10.62 2.02 4.68
C PRO A 309 -9.52 1.29 3.88
N PHE A 310 -9.76 0.98 2.61
CA PHE A 310 -8.82 0.27 1.74
C PHE A 310 -8.38 1.11 0.52
N LEU A 311 -8.58 2.44 0.58
CA LEU A 311 -8.30 3.38 -0.53
C LEU A 311 -9.02 3.02 -1.83
N ASP A 312 -10.17 2.34 -1.72
CA ASP A 312 -11.03 1.93 -2.83
C ASP A 312 -12.09 2.99 -3.20
N GLY A 313 -11.95 4.19 -2.66
CA GLY A 313 -12.77 5.34 -2.99
C GLY A 313 -12.64 6.46 -1.98
N ILE A 314 -13.15 7.62 -2.38
CA ILE A 314 -13.24 8.84 -1.57
C ILE A 314 -14.60 8.85 -0.88
N THR A 315 -14.66 9.29 0.37
CA THR A 315 -15.92 9.42 1.15
C THR A 315 -16.52 10.82 1.03
N GLY A 316 -15.70 11.82 0.72
CA GLY A 316 -16.12 13.21 0.54
C GLY A 316 -14.95 14.17 0.76
N GLY A 317 -15.29 15.43 1.03
CA GLY A 317 -14.32 16.42 1.51
C GLY A 317 -14.04 16.24 3.01
N ASP A 318 -12.81 16.52 3.42
CA ASP A 318 -12.39 16.58 4.83
C ASP A 318 -12.13 18.06 5.24
N LEU A 319 -10.89 18.55 5.13
CA LEU A 319 -10.58 19.99 5.25
C LEU A 319 -11.19 20.81 4.12
N ALA A 320 -11.28 20.24 2.91
CA ALA A 320 -12.18 20.78 1.90
C ALA A 320 -13.61 20.39 2.27
N GLU A 321 -14.56 21.30 2.17
CA GLU A 321 -15.98 20.94 2.28
C GLU A 321 -16.41 20.07 1.08
N SER A 322 -15.88 20.38 -0.11
CA SER A 322 -16.18 19.65 -1.34
C SER A 322 -15.06 19.77 -2.37
N TYR A 323 -15.11 18.91 -3.39
CA TYR A 323 -14.20 18.94 -4.53
C TYR A 323 -14.97 18.74 -5.84
N GLU A 324 -14.37 19.20 -6.94
CA GLU A 324 -14.82 18.98 -8.31
C GLU A 324 -13.64 18.56 -9.18
N MET A 325 -13.75 17.41 -9.83
CA MET A 325 -12.80 16.94 -10.85
C MET A 325 -13.41 17.13 -12.23
N SER A 326 -12.67 17.73 -13.16
CA SER A 326 -13.11 17.88 -14.54
C SER A 326 -13.26 16.54 -15.26
N ASP A 327 -14.14 16.48 -16.27
CA ASP A 327 -14.40 15.26 -17.06
C ASP A 327 -13.14 14.67 -17.72
N ASP A 328 -12.14 15.51 -18.04
CA ASP A 328 -10.85 15.09 -18.61
C ASP A 328 -9.80 14.70 -17.54
N GLY A 329 -10.10 14.86 -16.25
CA GLY A 329 -9.20 14.56 -15.15
C GLY A 329 -8.00 15.51 -15.00
N LEU A 330 -8.03 16.68 -15.66
CA LEU A 330 -6.90 17.62 -15.69
C LEU A 330 -7.07 18.80 -14.72
N THR A 331 -8.25 19.03 -14.17
CA THR A 331 -8.51 20.13 -13.22
C THR A 331 -9.23 19.62 -11.98
N LEU A 332 -8.63 19.85 -10.81
CA LEU A 332 -9.22 19.60 -9.51
C LEU A 332 -9.44 20.91 -8.78
N THR A 333 -10.66 21.18 -8.36
CA THR A 333 -11.00 22.35 -7.55
C THR A 333 -11.51 21.90 -6.19
N PHE A 334 -10.89 22.38 -5.12
CA PHE A 334 -11.38 22.27 -3.75
C PHE A 334 -12.15 23.52 -3.35
N THR A 335 -13.26 23.34 -2.64
CA THR A 335 -13.91 24.42 -1.88
C THR A 335 -13.60 24.20 -0.40
N MET A 336 -12.90 25.14 0.23
CA MET A 336 -12.46 25.03 1.62
C MET A 336 -13.64 25.16 2.58
N ARG A 337 -13.59 24.37 3.67
CA ARG A 337 -14.55 24.46 4.77
C ARG A 337 -14.36 25.74 5.56
N ASP A 338 -15.46 26.36 5.96
CA ASP A 338 -15.42 27.53 6.84
C ASP A 338 -15.12 27.14 8.30
N GLY A 339 -14.38 28.01 9.00
CA GLY A 339 -14.16 27.88 10.45
C GLY A 339 -13.15 26.82 10.87
N THR A 340 -12.43 26.18 9.94
CA THR A 340 -11.34 25.26 10.25
C THR A 340 -10.17 25.99 10.90
N LYS A 341 -9.56 25.37 11.93
CA LYS A 341 -8.44 25.95 12.68
C LYS A 341 -7.29 24.94 12.84
N TRP A 342 -6.08 25.46 12.91
CA TRP A 342 -4.91 24.75 13.42
C TRP A 342 -5.03 24.56 14.93
N HIS A 343 -4.27 23.63 15.52
CA HIS A 343 -4.30 23.35 16.96
C HIS A 343 -3.90 24.53 17.86
N ASP A 344 -3.25 25.54 17.28
CA ASP A 344 -2.90 26.80 17.96
C ASP A 344 -4.02 27.85 17.91
N GLY A 345 -5.14 27.55 17.24
CA GLY A 345 -6.33 28.39 17.13
C GLY A 345 -6.36 29.32 15.92
N GLU A 346 -5.29 29.40 15.14
CA GLU A 346 -5.29 30.20 13.90
C GLU A 346 -6.17 29.54 12.83
N PRO A 347 -6.84 30.31 11.96
CA PRO A 347 -7.62 29.77 10.86
C PRO A 347 -6.72 29.06 9.84
N ILE A 348 -7.21 27.94 9.29
CA ILE A 348 -6.60 27.30 8.12
C ILE A 348 -7.04 28.07 6.87
N THR A 349 -6.09 28.53 6.06
CA THR A 349 -6.38 29.39 4.90
C THR A 349 -6.08 28.72 3.56
N VAL A 350 -6.66 29.24 2.48
CA VAL A 350 -6.27 28.87 1.10
C VAL A 350 -4.79 29.15 0.82
N ASP A 351 -4.19 30.14 1.48
CA ASP A 351 -2.77 30.46 1.36
C ASP A 351 -1.90 29.35 2.00
N ASP A 352 -2.27 28.84 3.18
CA ASP A 352 -1.59 27.68 3.79
C ASP A 352 -1.61 26.46 2.85
N VAL A 353 -2.77 26.16 2.27
CA VAL A 353 -2.94 25.00 1.36
C VAL A 353 -2.08 25.17 0.11
N THR A 354 -2.18 26.31 -0.58
CA THR A 354 -1.43 26.56 -1.82
C THR A 354 0.08 26.60 -1.59
N LYS A 355 0.54 27.25 -0.51
CA LYS A 355 1.96 27.25 -0.13
C LYS A 355 2.46 25.87 0.28
N SER A 356 1.66 25.09 1.01
CA SER A 356 2.02 23.71 1.37
C SER A 356 2.18 22.82 0.14
N LEU A 357 1.31 22.95 -0.87
CA LEU A 357 1.42 22.22 -2.14
C LEU A 357 2.74 22.53 -2.85
N ILE A 358 3.06 23.82 -2.98
CA ILE A 358 4.29 24.29 -3.61
C ILE A 358 5.51 23.81 -2.81
N PHE A 359 5.46 23.91 -1.47
CA PHE A 359 6.52 23.48 -0.57
C PHE A 359 6.80 21.97 -0.70
N SER A 360 5.75 21.16 -0.79
CA SER A 360 5.83 19.69 -0.94
C SER A 360 6.66 19.25 -2.14
N LEU A 361 6.62 20.01 -3.25
CA LEU A 361 7.36 19.67 -4.49
C LEU A 361 8.88 19.59 -4.30
N LYS A 362 9.42 20.26 -3.27
CA LYS A 362 10.86 20.25 -2.95
C LYS A 362 11.18 19.47 -1.68
N THR A 363 10.19 18.85 -1.05
CA THR A 363 10.38 18.05 0.16
C THR A 363 10.92 16.66 -0.19
N PRO A 364 12.05 16.22 0.42
CA PRO A 364 12.62 14.91 0.21
C PRO A 364 11.75 13.84 0.85
N ASN A 365 11.87 12.61 0.34
CA ASN A 365 11.11 11.46 0.83
C ASN A 365 9.58 11.68 0.78
N LEU A 366 9.10 12.54 -0.12
CA LEU A 366 7.69 12.66 -0.41
C LEU A 366 7.17 11.29 -0.88
N HIS A 367 6.11 10.81 -0.24
CA HIS A 367 5.52 9.53 -0.55
C HIS A 367 5.21 9.41 -2.05
N GLY A 368 5.55 8.26 -2.65
CA GLY A 368 5.52 8.06 -4.11
C GLY A 368 4.18 8.38 -4.77
N VAL A 369 3.07 8.05 -4.10
CA VAL A 369 1.71 8.37 -4.58
C VAL A 369 1.48 9.88 -4.66
N ILE A 370 1.90 10.64 -3.65
CA ILE A 370 1.77 12.10 -3.63
C ILE A 370 2.71 12.72 -4.66
N ALA A 371 3.97 12.29 -4.68
CA ALA A 371 4.97 12.77 -5.63
C ALA A 371 4.56 12.55 -7.09
N SER A 372 4.00 11.38 -7.41
CA SER A 372 3.51 11.04 -8.76
C SER A 372 2.44 12.02 -9.25
N VAL A 373 1.50 12.41 -8.38
CA VAL A 373 0.45 13.38 -8.70
C VAL A 373 1.01 14.80 -8.74
N PHE A 374 1.78 15.21 -7.74
CA PHE A 374 2.24 16.59 -7.60
C PHE A 374 3.24 16.97 -8.70
N ASN A 375 4.11 16.05 -9.12
CA ASN A 375 5.01 16.26 -10.25
C ASN A 375 4.29 16.42 -11.59
N SER A 376 3.00 16.06 -11.67
CA SER A 376 2.19 16.28 -12.88
C SER A 376 1.50 17.65 -12.91
N ILE A 377 1.59 18.46 -11.85
CA ILE A 377 1.00 19.81 -11.82
C ILE A 377 1.71 20.72 -12.83
N GLU A 378 0.95 21.53 -13.57
CA GLU A 378 1.52 22.50 -14.51
C GLU A 378 2.50 23.46 -13.81
N GLY A 379 3.72 23.60 -14.34
CA GLY A 379 4.75 24.45 -13.76
C GLY A 379 5.56 23.82 -12.62
N ALA A 380 5.23 22.59 -12.17
CA ALA A 380 5.94 21.92 -11.09
C ALA A 380 7.39 21.60 -11.45
N ALA A 381 7.64 21.12 -12.66
CA ALA A 381 8.98 20.77 -13.12
C ALA A 381 9.92 21.98 -13.15
N GLU A 382 9.43 23.12 -13.66
CA GLU A 382 10.16 24.39 -13.71
C GLU A 382 10.43 24.93 -12.30
N TYR A 383 9.46 24.83 -11.40
CA TYR A 383 9.63 25.24 -10.00
C TYR A 383 10.69 24.40 -9.28
N VAL A 384 10.64 23.07 -9.44
CA VAL A 384 11.61 22.13 -8.84
C VAL A 384 13.01 22.37 -9.41
N ALA A 385 13.13 22.61 -10.72
CA ALA A 385 14.40 22.94 -11.37
C ALA A 385 14.95 24.34 -10.99
N GLY A 386 14.16 25.17 -10.31
CA GLY A 386 14.54 26.54 -9.95
C GLY A 386 14.50 27.52 -11.14
N THR A 387 13.85 27.15 -12.24
CA THR A 387 13.68 28.00 -13.43
C THR A 387 12.38 28.82 -13.39
N ALA A 388 11.49 28.55 -12.44
CA ALA A 388 10.31 29.36 -12.13
C ALA A 388 10.17 29.60 -10.61
N GLU A 389 9.69 30.79 -10.24
CA GLU A 389 9.42 31.16 -8.83
C GLU A 389 8.03 30.71 -8.36
N THR A 390 7.13 30.37 -9.29
CA THR A 390 5.73 30.00 -9.04
C THR A 390 5.37 28.71 -9.76
N VAL A 391 4.27 28.09 -9.35
CA VAL A 391 3.70 26.88 -9.99
C VAL A 391 2.41 27.28 -10.67
N SER A 392 2.41 27.39 -12.00
CA SER A 392 1.30 27.95 -12.78
C SER A 392 -0.01 27.17 -12.67
N GLY A 393 0.08 25.88 -12.37
CA GLY A 393 -1.06 24.99 -12.18
C GLY A 393 -1.78 25.16 -10.84
N ILE A 394 -1.23 25.93 -9.89
CA ILE A 394 -1.84 26.14 -8.57
C ILE A 394 -2.38 27.57 -8.50
N THR A 395 -3.69 27.70 -8.32
CA THR A 395 -4.38 28.99 -8.20
C THR A 395 -5.41 28.95 -7.09
N SER A 396 -5.79 30.12 -6.59
CA SER A 396 -6.85 30.27 -5.60
C SER A 396 -7.73 31.48 -5.92
N ASP A 397 -9.01 31.36 -5.60
CA ASP A 397 -10.00 32.44 -5.73
C ASP A 397 -11.04 32.32 -4.60
N GLY A 398 -11.11 33.34 -3.73
CA GLY A 398 -11.92 33.28 -2.52
C GLY A 398 -11.53 32.09 -1.64
N ASN A 399 -12.50 31.20 -1.37
CA ASN A 399 -12.30 29.97 -0.59
C ASN A 399 -12.00 28.74 -1.46
N LYS A 400 -11.64 28.92 -2.74
CA LYS A 400 -11.36 27.82 -3.66
C LYS A 400 -9.87 27.70 -3.95
N VAL A 401 -9.39 26.46 -4.04
CA VAL A 401 -8.05 26.10 -4.56
C VAL A 401 -8.25 25.29 -5.83
N THR A 402 -7.62 25.70 -6.92
CA THR A 402 -7.67 24.98 -8.21
C THR A 402 -6.28 24.52 -8.61
N ILE A 403 -6.19 23.25 -8.99
CA ILE A 403 -4.97 22.55 -9.38
C ILE A 403 -5.16 22.04 -10.81
N LYS A 404 -4.22 22.37 -11.70
CA LYS A 404 -4.17 21.88 -13.08
C LYS A 404 -3.03 20.91 -13.28
N PHE A 405 -3.34 19.79 -13.92
CA PHE A 405 -2.40 18.71 -14.22
C PHE A 405 -2.09 18.66 -15.72
N THR A 406 -0.86 18.29 -16.04
CA THR A 406 -0.36 18.08 -17.41
C THR A 406 -0.89 16.80 -18.05
N LYS A 407 -1.40 15.86 -17.24
CA LYS A 407 -1.96 14.58 -17.67
C LYS A 407 -2.92 14.02 -16.61
N PRO A 408 -3.89 13.17 -16.99
CA PRO A 408 -4.72 12.46 -16.02
C PRO A 408 -3.89 11.47 -15.20
N ASN A 409 -4.30 11.24 -13.96
CA ASN A 409 -3.66 10.27 -13.06
C ASN A 409 -4.75 9.60 -12.20
N ALA A 410 -4.76 8.27 -12.18
CA ALA A 410 -5.75 7.49 -11.42
C ALA A 410 -5.71 7.76 -9.91
N ASN A 411 -4.57 8.22 -9.39
CA ASN A 411 -4.36 8.45 -7.96
C ASN A 411 -4.61 9.90 -7.53
N THR A 412 -5.06 10.79 -8.42
CA THR A 412 -5.18 12.22 -8.11
C THR A 412 -5.99 12.46 -6.83
N LEU A 413 -7.18 11.88 -6.71
CA LEU A 413 -7.99 12.06 -5.49
C LEU A 413 -7.40 11.34 -4.28
N ILE A 414 -6.85 10.14 -4.48
CA ILE A 414 -6.22 9.38 -3.39
C ILE A 414 -5.05 10.15 -2.77
N ALA A 415 -4.21 10.82 -3.57
CA ALA A 415 -3.11 11.64 -3.05
C ALA A 415 -3.60 12.69 -2.04
N PHE A 416 -4.78 13.28 -2.25
CA PHE A 416 -5.37 14.29 -1.36
C PHE A 416 -6.12 13.71 -0.15
N THR A 417 -6.29 12.40 -0.08
CA THR A 417 -6.70 11.70 1.16
C THR A 417 -5.54 11.35 2.06
N GLN A 418 -4.32 11.38 1.51
CA GLN A 418 -3.09 11.03 2.20
C GLN A 418 -2.23 12.26 2.51
N TRP A 419 -2.44 13.35 1.77
CA TRP A 419 -1.76 14.63 1.96
C TRP A 419 -2.61 15.62 2.76
N GLY A 420 -2.01 16.21 3.80
CA GLY A 420 -2.59 17.30 4.58
C GLY A 420 -1.69 18.55 4.55
N PRO A 421 -2.25 19.77 4.52
CA PRO A 421 -1.47 21.01 4.52
C PRO A 421 -0.72 21.24 5.85
N PHE A 422 0.29 22.10 5.82
CA PHE A 422 1.03 22.57 7.01
C PHE A 422 0.61 23.99 7.41
N PRO A 423 0.73 24.36 8.70
CA PRO A 423 0.64 25.75 9.14
C PRO A 423 1.91 26.51 8.70
N MET A 424 1.86 27.15 7.52
CA MET A 424 3.06 27.60 6.81
C MET A 424 3.86 28.69 7.55
N LYS A 425 3.25 29.38 8.52
CA LYS A 425 3.95 30.34 9.39
C LYS A 425 5.14 29.73 10.16
N TYR A 426 5.10 28.42 10.44
CA TYR A 426 6.20 27.71 11.12
C TYR A 426 7.34 27.30 10.19
N PHE A 427 7.14 27.44 8.88
CA PHE A 427 8.08 27.05 7.84
C PHE A 427 8.60 28.25 7.03
N GLU A 428 8.31 29.48 7.47
CA GLU A 428 8.88 30.69 6.87
C GLU A 428 10.41 30.66 6.96
N GLY A 429 11.07 30.71 5.80
CA GLY A 429 12.53 30.64 5.71
C GLY A 429 13.13 29.24 5.91
N VAL A 430 12.31 28.21 6.14
CA VAL A 430 12.78 26.81 6.18
C VAL A 430 13.01 26.32 4.75
N ASP A 431 14.18 25.76 4.51
CA ASP A 431 14.45 25.04 3.27
C ASP A 431 13.58 23.76 3.22
N PRO A 432 12.72 23.57 2.20
CA PRO A 432 11.91 22.36 2.06
C PRO A 432 12.72 21.06 2.09
N THR A 433 13.99 21.11 1.68
CA THR A 433 14.90 19.95 1.71
C THR A 433 15.35 19.56 3.11
N LEU A 434 15.19 20.46 4.07
CA LEU A 434 15.54 20.28 5.48
C LEU A 434 14.30 20.24 6.38
N VAL A 435 13.10 20.10 5.81
CA VAL A 435 11.85 20.22 6.57
C VAL A 435 11.83 19.33 7.81
N GLN A 436 12.28 18.07 7.72
CA GLN A 436 12.28 17.12 8.84
C GLN A 436 13.18 17.56 10.02
N GLN A 437 14.12 18.47 9.79
CA GLN A 437 15.04 19.00 10.80
C GLN A 437 14.45 20.19 11.56
N ALA A 438 13.29 20.71 11.16
CA ALA A 438 12.63 21.81 11.84
C ALA A 438 12.24 21.43 13.27
N GLU A 439 12.44 22.35 14.23
CA GLU A 439 12.04 22.18 15.64
C GLU A 439 10.53 21.92 15.79
N PHE A 440 9.74 22.32 14.80
CA PHE A 440 8.32 22.03 14.67
C PHE A 440 7.97 20.55 14.94
N TRP A 441 8.81 19.61 14.50
CA TRP A 441 8.58 18.17 14.65
C TRP A 441 8.83 17.63 16.08
N GLN A 442 9.24 18.48 17.02
CA GLN A 442 9.31 18.11 18.44
C GLN A 442 7.93 18.18 19.11
N LYS A 443 7.05 19.09 18.66
CA LYS A 443 5.68 19.23 19.13
C LYS A 443 4.80 19.87 18.04
N PRO A 444 4.46 19.12 16.98
CA PRO A 444 3.81 19.68 15.80
C PRO A 444 2.40 20.21 16.10
N ILE A 445 2.03 21.25 15.35
CA ILE A 445 0.69 21.85 15.31
C ILE A 445 0.00 21.35 14.06
N GLY A 446 -1.11 20.62 14.19
CA GLY A 446 -1.86 20.09 13.06
C GLY A 446 -3.28 20.60 12.97
N SER A 447 -4.08 19.90 12.16
CA SER A 447 -5.45 20.22 11.80
C SER A 447 -6.47 19.14 12.21
N GLY A 448 -5.99 18.04 12.77
CA GLY A 448 -6.78 16.86 13.13
C GLY A 448 -7.47 16.96 14.49
N PRO A 449 -8.15 15.88 14.92
CA PRO A 449 -8.99 15.88 16.12
C PRO A 449 -8.22 15.99 17.45
N PHE A 450 -6.94 15.63 17.51
CA PHE A 450 -6.14 15.70 18.73
C PHE A 450 -4.83 16.45 18.52
N LYS A 451 -4.39 17.17 19.55
CA LYS A 451 -3.12 17.91 19.56
C LYS A 451 -2.11 17.26 20.51
N VAL A 452 -0.82 17.43 20.22
CA VAL A 452 0.26 16.91 21.07
C VAL A 452 0.26 17.64 22.41
N GLU A 453 0.11 16.89 23.50
CA GLU A 453 0.25 17.39 24.87
C GLU A 453 1.71 17.26 25.33
N GLU A 454 2.26 16.06 25.21
CA GLU A 454 3.62 15.71 25.65
C GLU A 454 4.24 14.66 24.71
N ALA A 455 5.54 14.75 24.46
CA ALA A 455 6.31 13.72 23.78
C ALA A 455 7.58 13.41 24.60
N LYS A 456 7.74 12.14 24.97
CA LYS A 456 8.97 11.57 25.52
C LYS A 456 9.48 10.55 24.51
N PHE A 457 10.28 11.04 23.59
CA PHE A 457 10.84 10.27 22.48
C PHE A 457 11.51 8.98 22.99
N GLY A 458 11.17 7.86 22.35
CA GLY A 458 11.61 6.51 22.75
C GLY A 458 10.82 5.88 23.91
N ASP A 459 9.82 6.57 24.48
CA ASP A 459 8.95 6.04 25.54
C ASP A 459 7.46 6.17 25.18
N PHE A 460 6.92 7.40 25.20
CA PHE A 460 5.52 7.65 24.85
C PHE A 460 5.28 9.05 24.28
N SER A 461 4.15 9.23 23.62
CA SER A 461 3.59 10.54 23.29
C SER A 461 2.13 10.58 23.71
N SER A 462 1.67 11.71 24.24
CA SER A 462 0.29 11.91 24.63
C SER A 462 -0.38 13.02 23.84
N PHE A 463 -1.67 12.82 23.57
CA PHE A 463 -2.50 13.72 22.79
C PHE A 463 -3.78 14.03 23.55
N VAL A 464 -4.26 15.26 23.41
CA VAL A 464 -5.52 15.72 24.04
C VAL A 464 -6.47 16.25 22.97
N PRO A 465 -7.79 16.25 23.22
CA PRO A 465 -8.78 16.79 22.31
C PRO A 465 -8.44 18.21 21.83
N PHE A 466 -8.65 18.44 20.54
CA PHE A 466 -8.78 19.79 20.01
C PHE A 466 -10.25 20.21 20.05
N ASP A 467 -10.60 21.05 21.03
CA ASP A 467 -11.99 21.45 21.29
C ASP A 467 -12.67 22.16 20.11
N ASP A 468 -11.87 22.80 19.23
CA ASP A 468 -12.33 23.53 18.04
C ASP A 468 -12.27 22.67 16.75
N TYR A 469 -12.14 21.33 16.85
CA TYR A 469 -12.18 20.45 15.67
C TYR A 469 -13.54 20.57 14.96
N TYR A 470 -13.50 20.74 13.63
CA TYR A 470 -14.68 21.13 12.84
C TYR A 470 -15.76 20.04 12.75
N GLU A 471 -15.43 18.78 13.05
CA GLU A 471 -16.42 17.69 13.15
C GLU A 471 -16.94 17.46 14.58
N GLY A 472 -16.50 18.28 15.53
CA GLY A 472 -16.91 18.24 16.92
C GLY A 472 -15.81 17.72 17.84
N LYS A 473 -15.92 18.11 19.11
CA LYS A 473 -14.96 17.75 20.16
C LYS A 473 -14.86 16.22 20.33
N PRO A 474 -13.65 15.64 20.29
CA PRO A 474 -13.46 14.22 20.58
C PRO A 474 -14.01 13.77 21.93
N LYS A 475 -14.50 12.53 21.99
CA LYS A 475 -15.06 11.92 23.22
C LYS A 475 -14.03 11.24 24.12
N ILE A 476 -12.82 11.02 23.62
CA ILE A 476 -11.68 10.48 24.38
C ILE A 476 -10.96 11.66 25.04
N ASP A 477 -10.72 11.60 26.35
CA ASP A 477 -10.08 12.70 27.10
C ASP A 477 -8.56 12.78 26.86
N GLN A 478 -7.92 11.65 26.58
CA GLN A 478 -6.49 11.58 26.27
C GLN A 478 -6.15 10.33 25.48
N ILE A 479 -5.21 10.44 24.56
CA ILE A 479 -4.57 9.31 23.90
C ILE A 479 -3.13 9.21 24.40
N ILE A 480 -2.66 8.00 24.72
CA ILE A 480 -1.25 7.72 25.03
C ILE A 480 -0.75 6.67 24.03
N ALA A 481 0.16 7.08 23.15
CA ALA A 481 0.87 6.19 22.24
C ALA A 481 2.21 5.78 22.87
N TRP A 482 2.53 4.48 22.85
CA TRP A 482 3.82 3.96 23.29
C TRP A 482 4.80 3.80 22.12
N ALA A 483 6.09 3.98 22.39
CA ALA A 483 7.18 3.77 21.43
C ALA A 483 7.42 2.26 21.22
N SER A 484 6.49 1.63 20.52
CA SER A 484 6.53 0.22 20.13
C SER A 484 5.87 0.05 18.76
N SER A 485 6.30 -0.95 18.00
CA SER A 485 5.78 -1.30 16.67
C SER A 485 5.50 -2.80 16.57
N ASP A 486 5.07 -3.27 15.41
CA ASP A 486 4.92 -4.70 15.15
C ASP A 486 6.27 -5.43 15.23
N GLY A 487 6.31 -6.59 15.88
CA GLY A 487 7.54 -7.34 16.12
C GLY A 487 8.46 -6.76 17.19
N ASP A 488 8.08 -5.65 17.84
CA ASP A 488 8.79 -5.11 19.00
C ASP A 488 8.37 -5.87 20.27
N VAL A 489 9.34 -6.25 21.11
CA VAL A 489 9.10 -6.98 22.36
C VAL A 489 8.15 -6.23 23.32
N ASN A 490 8.08 -4.90 23.24
CA ASN A 490 7.21 -4.08 24.06
C ASN A 490 5.75 -4.13 23.61
N MET A 491 5.44 -4.57 22.39
CA MET A 491 4.06 -4.63 21.89
C MET A 491 3.20 -5.57 22.75
N VAL A 492 3.63 -6.83 22.90
CA VAL A 492 2.95 -7.83 23.74
C VAL A 492 2.99 -7.44 25.22
N LYS A 493 4.10 -6.89 25.70
CA LYS A 493 4.25 -6.42 27.09
C LYS A 493 3.25 -5.31 27.42
N ASN A 494 3.09 -4.33 26.54
CA ASN A 494 2.15 -3.22 26.72
C ASN A 494 0.71 -3.73 26.66
N ALA A 495 0.38 -4.60 25.71
CA ALA A 495 -0.96 -5.22 25.64
C ALA A 495 -1.30 -5.98 26.94
N SER A 496 -0.38 -6.82 27.43
CA SER A 496 -0.55 -7.58 28.68
C SER A 496 -0.71 -6.69 29.91
N ALA A 497 -0.19 -5.45 29.88
CA ALA A 497 -0.26 -4.49 30.96
C ALA A 497 -1.48 -3.55 30.87
N HIS A 498 -2.46 -3.83 30.01
CA HIS A 498 -3.60 -2.94 29.69
C HIS A 498 -3.17 -1.56 29.17
N ARG A 499 -2.03 -1.51 28.47
CA ARG A 499 -1.46 -0.30 27.88
C ARG A 499 -1.64 -0.27 26.36
N ILE A 500 -2.58 -1.05 25.82
CA ILE A 500 -2.99 -1.04 24.42
C ILE A 500 -4.51 -1.27 24.37
N ASP A 501 -5.24 -0.29 23.85
CA ASP A 501 -6.65 -0.39 23.48
C ASP A 501 -6.83 -0.52 21.96
N PHE A 502 -5.89 0.01 21.18
CA PHE A 502 -5.81 -0.14 19.74
C PHE A 502 -4.35 -0.32 19.30
N ALA A 503 -4.07 -1.28 18.42
CA ALA A 503 -2.78 -1.42 17.73
C ALA A 503 -2.97 -2.29 16.48
N VAL A 504 -1.89 -2.49 15.72
CA VAL A 504 -1.83 -3.48 14.64
C VAL A 504 -0.57 -4.32 14.72
N THR A 505 -0.63 -5.57 14.29
CA THR A 505 0.55 -6.43 14.09
C THR A 505 0.32 -7.42 12.96
N LYS A 506 1.41 -7.83 12.30
CA LYS A 506 1.43 -8.93 11.32
C LYS A 506 2.33 -10.09 11.76
N VAL A 507 2.87 -10.03 12.97
CA VAL A 507 3.88 -10.96 13.50
C VAL A 507 3.18 -12.10 14.22
N VAL A 508 3.38 -13.33 13.75
CA VAL A 508 2.71 -14.54 14.27
C VAL A 508 2.83 -14.67 15.79
N SER A 509 4.02 -14.47 16.36
CA SER A 509 4.22 -14.57 17.81
C SER A 509 3.47 -13.51 18.61
N ASP A 510 3.34 -12.29 18.08
CA ASP A 510 2.56 -11.22 18.73
C ASP A 510 1.07 -11.61 18.74
N ILE A 511 0.59 -12.13 17.61
CA ILE A 511 -0.80 -12.53 17.41
C ILE A 511 -1.16 -13.66 18.38
N GLU A 512 -0.35 -14.70 18.49
CA GLU A 512 -0.58 -15.81 19.42
C GLU A 512 -0.59 -15.36 20.89
N ALA A 513 0.36 -14.50 21.28
CA ALA A 513 0.46 -14.02 22.65
C ALA A 513 -0.73 -13.12 23.04
N ILE A 514 -1.16 -12.23 22.14
CA ILE A 514 -2.25 -11.30 22.42
C ILE A 514 -3.61 -11.98 22.35
N LYS A 515 -3.81 -12.94 21.45
CA LYS A 515 -5.04 -13.72 21.37
C LYS A 515 -5.29 -14.54 22.65
N ALA A 516 -4.26 -14.81 23.45
CA ALA A 516 -4.38 -15.45 24.75
C ALA A 516 -4.86 -14.51 25.88
N LEU A 517 -4.92 -13.19 25.65
CA LEU A 517 -5.45 -12.21 26.60
C LEU A 517 -6.97 -12.11 26.44
N ASP A 518 -7.74 -12.50 27.46
CA ASP A 518 -9.21 -12.56 27.42
C ASP A 518 -9.90 -11.19 27.27
N PHE A 519 -9.17 -10.12 27.54
CA PHE A 519 -9.62 -8.74 27.39
C PHE A 519 -9.24 -8.10 26.04
N MET A 520 -8.59 -8.85 25.15
CA MET A 520 -8.22 -8.40 23.81
C MET A 520 -9.00 -9.16 22.73
N ARG A 521 -9.31 -8.47 21.64
CA ARG A 521 -9.86 -9.03 20.41
C ARG A 521 -8.92 -8.74 19.25
N MET A 522 -8.91 -9.63 18.27
CA MET A 522 -8.14 -9.47 17.05
C MET A 522 -9.03 -9.61 15.83
N THR A 523 -8.88 -8.69 14.88
CA THR A 523 -9.61 -8.69 13.61
C THR A 523 -8.61 -8.79 12.47
N PRO A 524 -8.68 -9.84 11.63
CA PRO A 524 -7.82 -9.96 10.46
C PRO A 524 -8.23 -8.94 9.39
N LEU A 525 -7.24 -8.33 8.76
CA LEU A 525 -7.37 -7.31 7.74
C LEU A 525 -6.58 -7.72 6.51
N ASP A 526 -7.27 -7.77 5.38
CA ASP A 526 -6.62 -7.93 4.08
C ASP A 526 -5.94 -6.62 3.71
N ILE A 527 -4.62 -6.67 3.54
CA ILE A 527 -3.81 -5.54 3.14
C ILE A 527 -3.19 -5.83 1.77
N PRO A 528 -2.81 -4.80 0.99
CA PRO A 528 -2.12 -4.92 -0.29
C PRO A 528 -0.68 -5.46 -0.13
N TYR A 529 -0.52 -6.65 0.45
CA TYR A 529 0.77 -7.29 0.72
C TYR A 529 0.74 -8.79 0.36
N THR A 530 1.38 -9.15 -0.76
CA THR A 530 1.38 -10.52 -1.30
C THR A 530 2.79 -11.09 -1.30
N ARG A 531 2.95 -12.28 -0.74
CA ARG A 531 4.19 -13.06 -0.78
C ARG A 531 4.14 -14.01 -1.95
N MET A 532 5.18 -13.99 -2.77
CA MET A 532 5.15 -14.62 -4.09
C MET A 532 6.53 -15.11 -4.53
N VAL A 533 6.52 -15.92 -5.58
CA VAL A 533 7.70 -16.34 -6.32
C VAL A 533 7.70 -15.70 -7.69
N TRP A 534 8.75 -14.93 -7.99
CA TRP A 534 9.02 -14.42 -9.32
C TRP A 534 9.77 -15.46 -10.16
N PHE A 535 9.51 -15.46 -11.47
CA PHE A 535 10.16 -16.35 -12.43
C PHE A 535 11.05 -15.56 -13.37
N ASN A 536 12.32 -15.95 -13.49
CA ASN A 536 13.17 -15.44 -14.55
C ASN A 536 12.81 -16.13 -15.86
N GLN A 537 12.16 -15.40 -16.77
CA GLN A 537 11.72 -15.87 -18.09
C GLN A 537 12.66 -15.42 -19.22
N TYR A 538 13.67 -14.60 -18.92
CA TYR A 538 14.68 -14.19 -19.91
C TYR A 538 15.54 -15.39 -20.34
N ASP A 539 16.09 -15.30 -21.55
CA ASP A 539 17.05 -16.29 -22.04
C ASP A 539 18.34 -16.25 -21.19
N LYS A 540 18.97 -17.40 -20.94
CA LYS A 540 20.17 -17.47 -20.09
C LYS A 540 21.47 -17.41 -20.87
#